data_AF-A0A246FKC6-F1
#
_entry.id   AF-A0A246FKC6-F1
#
_cell.length_a   1.000
_cell.length_b   1.000
_cell.length_c   1.000
_cell.angle_alpha   90.00
_cell.angle_beta   90.00
_cell.angle_gamma   90.00
#
_symmetry.space_group_name_H-M   'P 1'
#
loop_
_entity.id
_entity.type
_entity.pdbx_description
1 polymer ?
#
loop_
_entity_poly.entity_id
_entity_poly.type
_entity_poly.pdbx_seq_one_letter_code
_entity_poly.pdbx_strand_id
1 'polypeptide(L)'
;MPRAQVEEPFKINHKISARDVRLVGDNVEQGIYPIEQARRMAQEQNLDLVEISPTATPPVCRVIDYSKFKYEQKKKTRELKAKQTKVVIKEIRFGPNTDDHDFAFKLKHAQEFLKEGAKIKAYVHFVGRSIVFKERGEILLLKFAQALEDLGKVEQLPKLEGKRMFLYLAPKVIAPPKKVAPKEADKAKPADKAKAADKVAPKEKEAVTAEANPADEAAE
;
A
#
# COMPACT_ATOMS: atom_id res chain seq x y z
N MET A 1 18.14 -12.58 10.93
CA MET A 1 16.79 -13.07 10.56
C MET A 1 16.95 -14.11 9.45
N PRO A 2 16.43 -15.34 9.61
CA PRO A 2 16.50 -16.32 8.53
C PRO A 2 15.70 -15.82 7.32
N ARG A 3 16.27 -15.94 6.12
CA ARG A 3 15.57 -15.64 4.86
C ARG A 3 14.32 -16.52 4.82
N ALA A 4 13.13 -15.92 4.73
CA ALA A 4 11.89 -16.66 4.51
C ALA A 4 12.09 -17.57 3.29
N GLN A 5 12.09 -18.88 3.51
CA GLN A 5 12.15 -19.84 2.42
C GLN A 5 10.90 -19.59 1.57
N VAL A 6 11.10 -19.28 0.29
CA VAL A 6 10.01 -19.13 -0.65
C VAL A 6 9.49 -20.53 -0.89
N GLU A 7 8.42 -20.91 -0.18
CA GLU A 7 7.75 -22.19 -0.41
C GLU A 7 7.32 -22.27 -1.88
N GLU A 8 7.83 -23.28 -2.58
CA GLU A 8 7.41 -23.53 -3.94
C GLU A 8 5.97 -24.06 -3.92
N PRO A 9 5.02 -23.42 -4.60
CA PRO A 9 3.61 -23.76 -4.46
C PRO A 9 3.22 -25.11 -5.08
N PHE A 10 4.08 -25.73 -5.89
CA PHE A 10 3.79 -26.97 -6.60
C PHE A 10 4.92 -27.99 -6.45
N LYS A 11 4.55 -29.26 -6.25
CA LYS A 11 5.47 -30.39 -6.28
C LYS A 11 5.70 -30.83 -7.72
N ILE A 12 6.94 -31.18 -8.06
CA ILE A 12 7.33 -31.57 -9.41
C ILE A 12 8.06 -32.92 -9.40
N ASN A 13 7.87 -33.72 -10.45
CA ASN A 13 8.59 -34.97 -10.71
C ASN A 13 8.69 -35.85 -9.46
N HIS A 14 9.91 -36.05 -8.93
CA HIS A 14 10.20 -36.87 -7.75
C HIS A 14 9.68 -36.32 -6.42
N LYS A 15 9.26 -35.05 -6.37
CA LYS A 15 8.65 -34.46 -5.17
C LYS A 15 7.21 -34.96 -4.97
N ILE A 16 6.61 -35.59 -5.98
CA ILE A 16 5.25 -36.14 -5.94
C ILE A 16 5.30 -37.51 -5.26
N SER A 17 4.57 -37.66 -4.14
CA SER A 17 4.61 -38.88 -3.31
C SER A 17 3.43 -39.83 -3.57
N ALA A 18 2.49 -39.46 -4.45
CA ALA A 18 1.32 -40.26 -4.77
C ALA A 18 1.68 -41.50 -5.59
N ARG A 19 0.95 -42.61 -5.39
CA ARG A 19 1.14 -43.84 -6.18
C ARG A 19 0.49 -43.76 -7.55
N ASP A 20 -0.77 -43.31 -7.58
CA ASP A 20 -1.55 -43.11 -8.79
C ASP A 20 -1.91 -41.63 -8.93
N VAL A 21 -1.85 -41.13 -10.17
CA VAL A 21 -2.11 -39.73 -10.49
C VAL A 21 -3.06 -39.63 -11.68
N ARG A 22 -3.93 -38.61 -11.64
CA ARG A 22 -4.73 -38.23 -12.80
C ARG A 22 -3.87 -37.32 -13.68
N LEU A 23 -3.52 -37.82 -14.87
CA LEU A 23 -2.69 -37.11 -15.83
C LEU A 23 -3.55 -36.21 -16.72
N VAL A 24 -3.09 -34.97 -16.90
CA VAL A 24 -3.68 -34.00 -17.83
C VAL A 24 -2.55 -33.36 -18.64
N GLY A 25 -2.77 -33.11 -19.92
CA GLY A 25 -1.81 -32.38 -20.74
C GLY A 25 -2.28 -32.26 -22.17
N ASP A 26 -1.59 -31.42 -22.93
CA ASP A 26 -2.00 -31.10 -24.30
C ASP A 26 -1.54 -32.20 -25.30
N ASN A 27 -0.51 -32.98 -24.92
CA ASN A 27 0.08 -34.08 -25.72
C ASN A 27 -0.01 -35.44 -25.01
N VAL A 28 -0.94 -35.61 -24.06
CA VAL A 28 -1.14 -36.88 -23.33
C VAL A 28 -2.63 -37.16 -23.19
N GLU A 29 -3.01 -38.43 -23.26
CA GLU A 29 -4.38 -38.85 -23.00
C GLU A 29 -4.75 -38.60 -21.53
N GLN A 30 -5.94 -38.05 -21.31
CA GLN A 30 -6.43 -37.78 -19.96
C GLN A 30 -6.90 -39.08 -19.32
N GLY A 31 -6.28 -39.44 -18.20
CA GLY A 31 -6.54 -40.72 -17.56
C GLY A 31 -5.88 -40.84 -16.20
N ILE A 32 -6.11 -41.97 -15.54
CA ILE A 32 -5.43 -42.31 -14.29
C ILE A 32 -4.25 -43.20 -14.66
N TYR A 33 -3.05 -42.81 -14.25
CA TYR A 33 -1.82 -43.53 -14.52
C TYR A 33 -1.01 -43.71 -13.24
N PRO A 34 -0.23 -44.79 -13.12
CA PRO A 34 0.81 -44.90 -12.11
C PRO A 34 1.82 -43.75 -12.25
N ILE A 35 2.32 -43.25 -11.12
CA ILE A 35 3.25 -42.10 -11.10
C ILE A 35 4.52 -42.32 -11.95
N GLU A 36 5.05 -43.54 -11.96
CA GLU A 36 6.24 -43.90 -12.75
C GLU A 36 5.97 -43.79 -14.25
N GLN A 37 4.78 -44.21 -14.70
CA GLN A 37 4.39 -44.09 -16.09
C GLN A 37 4.18 -42.62 -16.48
N ALA A 38 3.51 -41.83 -15.62
CA ALA A 38 3.33 -40.40 -15.83
C ALA A 38 4.66 -39.63 -15.90
N ARG A 39 5.65 -40.00 -15.07
CA ARG A 39 7.00 -39.42 -15.09
C ARG A 39 7.74 -39.78 -16.37
N ARG A 40 7.63 -41.02 -16.84
CA ARG A 40 8.22 -41.45 -18.10
C ARG A 40 7.64 -40.69 -19.29
N MET A 41 6.31 -40.54 -19.37
CA MET A 41 5.66 -39.76 -20.42
C MET A 41 6.14 -38.30 -20.43
N ALA A 42 6.31 -37.68 -19.26
CA ALA A 42 6.85 -36.33 -19.16
C ALA A 42 8.30 -36.24 -19.66
N GLN A 43 9.15 -37.21 -19.29
CA GLN A 43 10.54 -37.29 -19.73
C GLN A 43 10.67 -37.52 -21.25
N GLU A 44 9.86 -38.38 -21.84
CA GLU A 44 9.84 -38.64 -23.29
C GLU A 44 9.52 -37.36 -24.09
N GLN A 45 8.73 -36.46 -23.51
CA GLN A 45 8.39 -35.16 -24.09
C GLN A 45 9.36 -34.04 -23.70
N ASN A 46 10.38 -34.32 -22.89
CA ASN A 46 11.29 -33.34 -22.28
C ASN A 46 10.54 -32.24 -21.48
N LEU A 47 9.45 -32.63 -20.81
CA LEU A 47 8.62 -31.76 -19.97
C LEU A 47 8.67 -32.23 -18.51
N ASP A 48 8.13 -31.41 -17.61
CA ASP A 48 8.01 -31.75 -16.19
C ASP A 48 6.60 -32.26 -15.84
N LEU A 49 6.54 -33.22 -14.93
CA LEU A 49 5.30 -33.61 -14.27
C LEU A 49 5.05 -32.69 -13.08
N VAL A 50 4.04 -31.83 -13.16
CA VAL A 50 3.71 -30.84 -12.10
C VAL A 50 2.41 -31.23 -11.43
N GLU A 51 2.42 -31.40 -10.11
CA GLU A 51 1.20 -31.62 -9.32
C GLU A 51 0.44 -30.30 -9.17
N ILE A 52 -0.74 -30.20 -9.78
CA ILE A 52 -1.58 -28.98 -9.79
C ILE A 52 -2.59 -28.99 -8.66
N SER A 53 -3.19 -30.16 -8.36
CA SER A 53 -4.17 -30.31 -7.30
C SER A 53 -3.84 -31.53 -6.43
N PRO A 54 -3.26 -31.31 -5.23
CA PRO A 54 -3.00 -32.38 -4.27
C PRO A 54 -4.28 -32.84 -3.53
N THR A 55 -5.35 -32.05 -3.57
CA THR A 55 -6.58 -32.31 -2.81
C THR A 55 -7.51 -33.32 -3.48
N ALA A 56 -7.28 -33.66 -4.75
CA ALA A 56 -8.08 -34.64 -5.48
C ALA A 56 -7.63 -36.08 -5.18
N THR A 57 -8.54 -37.05 -5.30
CA THR A 57 -8.24 -38.48 -5.18
C THR A 57 -8.62 -39.20 -6.48
N PRO A 58 -7.65 -39.63 -7.32
CA PRO A 58 -6.20 -39.42 -7.22
C PRO A 58 -5.75 -37.97 -7.54
N PRO A 59 -4.57 -37.52 -7.06
CA PRO A 59 -4.04 -36.17 -7.29
C PRO A 59 -3.92 -35.83 -8.77
N VAL A 60 -4.15 -34.57 -9.14
CA VAL A 60 -4.10 -34.13 -10.54
C VAL A 60 -2.72 -33.61 -10.88
N CYS A 61 -2.05 -34.29 -11.81
CA CYS A 61 -0.75 -33.92 -12.34
C CYS A 61 -0.88 -33.47 -13.79
N ARG A 62 -0.15 -32.42 -14.16
CA ARG A 62 -0.10 -31.89 -15.51
C ARG A 62 1.31 -32.01 -16.09
N VAL A 63 1.42 -32.48 -17.33
CA VAL A 63 2.70 -32.52 -18.07
C VAL A 63 2.91 -31.18 -18.77
N ILE A 64 3.84 -30.37 -18.27
CA ILE A 64 4.13 -29.01 -18.77
C ILE A 64 5.58 -28.60 -18.47
N ASP A 65 6.10 -27.61 -19.17
CA ASP A 65 7.34 -26.93 -18.79
C ASP A 65 7.12 -26.11 -17.51
N TYR A 66 7.79 -26.49 -16.42
CA TYR A 66 7.62 -25.83 -15.12
C TYR A 66 8.12 -24.38 -15.12
N SER A 67 9.19 -24.07 -15.85
CA SER A 67 9.76 -22.73 -15.93
C SER A 67 8.81 -21.77 -16.64
N LYS A 68 8.24 -22.22 -17.78
CA LYS A 68 7.23 -21.46 -18.52
C LYS A 68 5.95 -21.29 -17.69
N PHE A 69 5.48 -22.36 -17.03
CA PHE A 69 4.31 -22.32 -16.16
C PHE A 69 4.48 -21.32 -15.01
N LYS A 70 5.63 -21.32 -14.33
CA LYS A 70 5.96 -20.34 -13.28
C LYS A 70 5.89 -18.90 -13.79
N TYR A 71 6.43 -18.65 -14.98
CA TYR A 71 6.37 -17.33 -15.60
C TYR A 71 4.93 -16.91 -15.88
N GLU A 72 4.12 -17.78 -16.48
CA GLU A 72 2.72 -17.51 -16.77
C GLU A 72 1.87 -17.31 -15.51
N GLN A 73 2.07 -18.13 -14.47
CA GLN A 73 1.45 -17.96 -13.15
C GLN A 73 1.80 -16.60 -12.54
N LYS A 74 3.08 -16.21 -12.60
CA LYS A 74 3.54 -14.93 -12.08
C LYS A 74 2.97 -13.76 -12.89
N LYS A 75 2.89 -13.89 -14.22
CA LYS A 75 2.28 -12.90 -15.11
C LYS A 75 0.79 -12.76 -14.84
N LYS A 76 0.04 -13.86 -14.81
CA LYS A 76 -1.40 -13.88 -14.46
C LYS A 76 -1.65 -13.29 -13.07
N THR A 77 -0.87 -13.70 -12.07
CA THR A 77 -0.99 -13.15 -10.71
C THR A 77 -0.70 -11.65 -10.67
N ARG A 78 0.30 -11.16 -11.43
CA ARG A 78 0.58 -9.72 -11.55
C ARG A 78 -0.54 -8.98 -12.26
N GLU A 79 -1.08 -9.52 -13.34
CA GLU A 79 -2.21 -8.95 -14.06
C GLU A 79 -3.48 -8.91 -13.20
N LEU A 80 -3.77 -9.97 -12.45
CA LEU A 80 -4.88 -10.01 -11.50
C LEU A 80 -4.70 -8.97 -10.39
N LYS A 81 -3.49 -8.87 -9.82
CA LYS A 81 -3.17 -7.84 -8.81
C LYS A 81 -3.21 -6.42 -9.37
N ALA A 82 -2.86 -6.23 -10.64
CA ALA A 82 -2.95 -4.92 -11.30
C ALA A 82 -4.39 -4.54 -11.66
N LYS A 83 -5.21 -5.52 -12.04
CA LYS A 83 -6.65 -5.35 -12.29
C LYS A 83 -7.45 -5.16 -11.01
N GLN A 84 -6.97 -5.70 -9.88
CA GLN A 84 -7.59 -5.49 -8.58
C GLN A 84 -7.52 -4.00 -8.21
N THR A 85 -8.65 -3.32 -8.28
CA THR A 85 -8.77 -1.93 -7.84
C THR A 85 -8.56 -1.89 -6.33
N LYS A 86 -7.45 -1.31 -5.88
CA LYS A 86 -7.19 -1.13 -4.45
C LYS A 86 -8.18 -0.10 -3.93
N VAL A 87 -9.12 -0.56 -3.09
CA VAL A 87 -10.02 0.33 -2.38
C VAL A 87 -9.20 1.13 -1.37
N VAL A 88 -8.97 2.40 -1.66
CA VAL A 88 -8.23 3.30 -0.79
C VAL A 88 -9.18 3.80 0.29
N ILE A 89 -8.77 3.68 1.56
CA ILE A 89 -9.49 4.26 2.69
C ILE A 89 -8.78 5.57 3.05
N LYS A 90 -9.53 6.68 2.99
CA LYS A 90 -9.07 8.01 3.42
C LYS A 90 -9.65 8.31 4.78
N GLU A 91 -8.80 8.78 5.70
CA GLU A 91 -9.23 9.14 7.04
C GLU A 91 -9.47 10.64 7.15
N ILE A 92 -10.57 11.04 7.78
CA ILE A 92 -10.89 12.44 8.07
C ILE A 92 -11.06 12.59 9.58
N ARG A 93 -10.21 13.44 10.18
CA ARG A 93 -10.21 13.67 11.62
C ARG A 93 -10.99 14.92 11.98
N PHE A 94 -11.90 14.79 12.94
CA PHE A 94 -12.63 15.88 13.58
C PHE A 94 -12.19 16.07 15.03
N GLY A 95 -12.26 17.32 15.48
CA GLY A 95 -12.13 17.65 16.89
C GLY A 95 -13.51 17.70 17.56
N PRO A 96 -13.59 17.59 18.89
CA PRO A 96 -14.86 17.73 19.62
C PRO A 96 -15.46 19.16 19.52
N ASN A 97 -14.61 20.16 19.23
CA ASN A 97 -14.98 21.57 19.05
C ASN A 97 -14.65 22.06 17.63
N THR A 98 -14.94 21.25 16.60
CA THR A 98 -14.73 21.67 15.20
C THR A 98 -15.64 22.88 14.87
N ASP A 99 -15.03 23.90 14.27
CA ASP A 99 -15.70 25.10 13.76
C ASP A 99 -16.39 24.85 12.40
N ASP A 100 -17.37 25.69 12.03
CA ASP A 100 -18.11 25.57 10.77
C ASP A 100 -17.19 25.69 9.53
N HIS A 101 -16.15 26.53 9.57
CA HIS A 101 -15.21 26.63 8.46
C HIS A 101 -14.37 25.35 8.31
N ASP A 102 -13.88 24.78 9.42
CA ASP A 102 -13.13 23.51 9.43
C ASP A 102 -14.01 22.35 8.93
N PHE A 103 -15.29 22.33 9.32
CA PHE A 103 -16.26 21.37 8.84
C PHE A 103 -16.46 21.46 7.32
N ALA A 104 -16.70 22.67 6.80
CA ALA A 104 -16.91 22.88 5.36
C ALA A 104 -15.68 22.49 4.52
N PHE A 105 -14.47 22.75 5.03
CA PHE A 105 -13.23 22.33 4.37
C PHE A 105 -13.12 20.80 4.29
N LYS A 106 -13.35 20.09 5.41
CA LYS A 106 -13.31 18.62 5.46
C LYS A 106 -14.41 17.97 4.62
N LEU A 107 -15.59 18.58 4.56
CA LEU A 107 -16.68 18.14 3.71
C LEU A 107 -16.30 18.20 2.23
N LYS A 108 -15.68 19.30 1.76
CA LYS A 108 -15.19 19.38 0.37
C LYS A 108 -14.20 18.26 0.04
N HIS A 109 -13.23 18.00 0.92
CA HIS A 109 -12.27 16.91 0.73
C HIS A 109 -12.94 15.54 0.70
N ALA A 110 -13.95 15.34 1.56
CA ALA A 110 -14.73 14.12 1.58
C ALA A 110 -15.49 13.90 0.25
N GLN A 111 -16.08 14.95 -0.31
CA GLN A 111 -16.74 14.88 -1.61
C GLN A 111 -15.74 14.51 -2.72
N GLU A 112 -14.53 15.08 -2.70
CA GLU A 112 -13.47 14.73 -3.65
C GLU A 112 -13.05 13.26 -3.52
N PHE A 113 -12.82 12.77 -2.29
CA PHE A 113 -12.45 11.37 -2.06
C PHE A 113 -13.56 10.38 -2.48
N LEU A 114 -14.83 10.70 -2.23
CA LEU A 114 -15.94 9.86 -2.68
C LEU A 114 -16.05 9.86 -4.21
N LYS A 115 -15.81 10.99 -4.88
CA LYS A 115 -15.76 11.07 -6.35
C LYS A 115 -14.59 10.30 -6.95
N GLU A 116 -13.48 10.20 -6.23
CA GLU A 116 -12.32 9.36 -6.60
C GLU A 116 -12.57 7.86 -6.36
N GLY A 117 -13.70 7.48 -5.74
CA GLY A 117 -14.03 6.09 -5.41
C GLY A 117 -13.33 5.57 -4.15
N ALA A 118 -12.79 6.45 -3.32
CA ALA A 118 -12.22 6.07 -2.02
C ALA A 118 -13.31 5.90 -0.96
N LYS A 119 -13.09 4.98 -0.03
CA LYS A 119 -13.88 4.87 1.20
C LYS A 119 -13.40 5.91 2.20
N ILE A 120 -14.30 6.45 3.01
CA ILE A 120 -13.98 7.43 4.04
C ILE A 120 -14.18 6.82 5.41
N LYS A 121 -13.17 7.01 6.26
CA LYS A 121 -13.24 6.77 7.70
C LYS A 121 -13.17 8.12 8.42
N ALA A 122 -14.32 8.67 8.73
CA ALA A 122 -14.41 9.90 9.52
C ALA A 122 -14.36 9.54 11.01
N TYR A 123 -13.61 10.30 11.80
CA TYR A 123 -13.59 10.07 13.25
C TYR A 123 -13.42 11.33 14.07
N VAL A 124 -14.06 11.36 15.23
CA VAL A 124 -13.86 12.37 16.26
C VAL A 124 -12.93 11.79 17.31
N HIS A 125 -11.87 12.52 17.66
CA HIS A 125 -10.95 12.11 18.72
C HIS A 125 -11.23 12.88 20.01
N PHE A 126 -11.68 12.18 21.04
CA PHE A 126 -11.92 12.74 22.37
C PHE A 126 -10.66 12.61 23.22
N VAL A 127 -10.06 13.74 23.58
CA VAL A 127 -8.89 13.81 24.46
C VAL A 127 -9.32 14.23 25.88
N GLY A 128 -8.86 13.49 26.91
CA GLY A 128 -9.14 13.81 28.31
C GLY A 128 -10.63 13.78 28.66
N ARG A 129 -11.13 14.86 29.29
CA ARG A 129 -12.53 15.00 29.72
C ARG A 129 -13.51 15.31 28.58
N SER A 130 -13.03 15.46 27.35
CA SER A 130 -13.90 15.78 26.21
C SER A 130 -14.85 14.65 25.80
N ILE A 131 -14.69 13.43 26.36
CA ILE A 131 -15.63 12.33 26.15
C ILE A 131 -17.05 12.63 26.64
N VAL A 132 -17.21 13.60 27.55
CA VAL A 132 -18.53 14.11 27.98
C VAL A 132 -19.29 14.71 26.79
N PHE A 133 -18.59 15.22 25.77
CA PHE A 133 -19.18 15.76 24.54
C PHE A 133 -19.39 14.69 23.45
N LYS A 134 -19.54 13.41 23.83
CA LYS A 134 -19.81 12.31 22.88
C LYS A 134 -21.01 12.59 21.97
N GLU A 135 -22.07 13.18 22.52
CA GLU A 135 -23.30 13.51 21.79
C GLU A 135 -23.05 14.58 20.72
N ARG A 136 -22.21 15.58 21.02
CA ARG A 136 -21.81 16.60 20.04
C ARG A 136 -20.99 15.98 18.90
N GLY A 137 -20.09 15.06 19.22
CA GLY A 137 -19.32 14.33 18.21
C GLY A 137 -20.19 13.44 17.33
N GLU A 138 -21.21 12.81 17.91
CA GLU A 138 -22.19 11.99 17.19
C GLU A 138 -23.01 12.85 16.23
N ILE A 139 -23.56 13.98 16.70
CA ILE A 139 -24.31 14.94 15.88
C ILE A 139 -23.45 15.46 14.73
N LEU A 140 -22.17 15.77 14.99
CA LEU A 140 -21.24 16.23 13.97
C LEU A 140 -21.04 15.18 12.86
N LEU A 141 -20.83 13.92 13.24
CA LEU A 141 -20.66 12.83 12.28
C LEU A 141 -21.94 12.53 11.51
N LEU A 142 -23.11 12.62 12.16
CA LEU A 142 -24.41 12.48 11.49
C LEU A 142 -24.65 13.61 10.48
N LYS A 143 -24.37 14.87 10.86
CA LYS A 143 -24.44 16.03 9.95
C LYS A 143 -23.50 15.85 8.75
N PHE A 144 -22.30 15.33 9.00
CA PHE A 144 -21.34 15.00 7.94
C PHE A 144 -21.85 13.89 7.01
N ALA A 145 -22.50 12.86 7.55
CA ALA A 145 -23.10 11.79 6.76
C ALA A 145 -24.24 12.30 5.87
N GLN A 146 -25.15 13.09 6.44
CA GLN A 146 -26.29 13.68 5.73
C GLN A 146 -25.82 14.57 4.58
N ALA A 147 -24.83 15.42 4.81
CA ALA A 147 -24.31 16.31 3.77
C ALA A 147 -23.54 15.59 2.65
N LEU A 148 -23.26 14.29 2.81
CA LEU A 148 -22.61 13.43 1.82
C LEU A 148 -23.52 12.33 1.27
N GLU A 149 -24.80 12.31 1.62
CA GLU A 149 -25.77 11.27 1.23
C GLU A 149 -25.94 11.14 -0.30
N ASP A 150 -25.74 12.25 -1.02
CA ASP A 150 -25.78 12.28 -2.48
C ASP A 150 -24.63 11.49 -3.13
N LEU A 151 -23.44 11.54 -2.53
CA LEU A 151 -22.20 10.96 -3.10
C LEU A 151 -21.77 9.66 -2.42
N GLY A 152 -22.19 9.44 -1.18
CA GLY A 152 -21.75 8.34 -0.34
C GLY A 152 -22.89 7.62 0.36
N LYS A 153 -22.71 6.33 0.61
CA LYS A 153 -23.57 5.47 1.42
C LYS A 153 -22.89 5.19 2.75
N VAL A 154 -23.63 5.36 3.85
CA VAL A 154 -23.13 5.00 5.19
C VAL A 154 -23.02 3.48 5.29
N GLU A 155 -21.81 2.97 5.55
CA GLU A 155 -21.58 1.53 5.82
C GLU A 155 -21.76 1.23 7.31
N GLN A 156 -21.31 2.14 8.17
CA GLN A 156 -21.38 1.98 9.62
C GLN A 156 -21.70 3.34 10.25
N LEU A 157 -22.78 3.36 11.04
CA LEU A 157 -23.21 4.51 11.83
C LEU A 157 -22.15 4.88 12.89
N PRO A 158 -22.21 6.12 13.44
CA PRO A 158 -21.26 6.57 14.46
C PRO A 158 -21.18 5.60 15.63
N LYS A 159 -20.00 5.02 15.85
CA LYS A 159 -19.74 4.10 16.97
C LYS A 159 -18.52 4.52 17.75
N LEU A 160 -18.66 4.55 19.08
CA LEU A 160 -17.56 4.84 19.99
C LEU A 160 -16.68 3.60 20.18
N GLU A 161 -15.40 3.72 19.85
CA GLU A 161 -14.36 2.74 20.09
C GLU A 161 -13.21 3.38 20.90
N GLY A 162 -13.23 3.14 22.21
CA GLY A 162 -12.27 3.74 23.14
C GLY A 162 -12.41 5.26 23.23
N LYS A 163 -11.35 5.98 22.81
CA LYS A 163 -11.30 7.45 22.83
C LYS A 163 -11.71 8.10 21.50
N ARG A 164 -12.17 7.31 20.52
CA ARG A 164 -12.53 7.80 19.19
C ARG A 164 -13.92 7.31 18.81
N MET A 165 -14.69 8.15 18.13
CA MET A 165 -15.94 7.75 17.51
C MET A 165 -15.76 7.74 16.00
N PHE A 166 -16.12 6.65 15.34
CA PHE A 166 -15.88 6.42 13.93
C PHE A 166 -17.19 6.34 13.14
N LEU A 167 -17.15 6.82 11.91
CA LEU A 167 -18.19 6.72 10.89
C LEU A 167 -17.52 6.27 9.58
N TYR A 168 -18.12 5.28 8.92
CA TYR A 168 -17.63 4.77 7.64
C TYR A 168 -18.61 5.09 6.51
N LEU A 169 -18.08 5.67 5.43
CA LEU A 169 -18.83 5.94 4.21
C LEU A 169 -18.16 5.27 3.02
N ALA A 170 -18.96 4.63 2.18
CA ALA A 170 -18.55 4.12 0.87
C ALA A 170 -19.08 5.03 -0.24
N PRO A 171 -18.36 5.17 -1.36
CA PRO A 171 -18.85 5.93 -2.51
C PRO A 171 -20.08 5.25 -3.13
N LYS A 172 -21.12 6.03 -3.42
CA LYS A 172 -22.37 5.55 -4.06
C LYS A 172 -22.17 5.32 -5.55
N VAL A 173 -21.35 6.15 -6.18
CA VAL A 173 -20.88 5.97 -7.56
C VAL A 173 -19.45 5.47 -7.50
N ILE A 174 -19.25 4.19 -7.81
CA ILE A 174 -17.90 3.66 -8.04
C ILE A 174 -17.48 4.18 -9.42
N ALA A 175 -16.95 5.40 -9.47
CA ALA A 175 -16.33 5.88 -10.69
C ALA A 175 -15.20 4.90 -11.08
N PRO A 176 -15.07 4.50 -12.35
CA PRO A 176 -13.96 3.64 -12.76
C PRO A 176 -12.65 4.35 -12.39
N PRO A 177 -11.68 3.63 -11.79
CA PRO A 177 -10.46 4.25 -11.29
C PRO A 177 -9.78 5.00 -12.44
N LYS A 178 -9.64 6.33 -12.31
CA LYS A 178 -8.82 7.12 -13.22
C LYS A 178 -7.42 6.51 -13.17
N LYS A 179 -6.95 5.99 -14.30
CA LYS A 179 -5.57 5.52 -14.48
C LYS A 179 -4.64 6.68 -14.15
N VAL A 180 -4.08 6.71 -12.94
CA VAL A 180 -2.96 7.60 -12.64
C VAL A 180 -1.76 7.00 -13.36
N ALA A 181 -1.37 7.62 -14.46
CA ALA A 181 -0.09 7.32 -15.10
C ALA A 181 1.02 7.58 -14.06
N PRO A 182 1.99 6.66 -13.88
CA PRO A 182 3.15 6.94 -13.07
C PRO A 182 3.87 8.17 -13.66
N LYS A 183 3.94 9.27 -12.90
CA LYS A 183 4.91 10.32 -13.20
C LYS A 183 6.29 9.73 -12.91
N GLU A 184 6.97 9.30 -13.97
CA GLU A 184 8.42 9.21 -14.03
C GLU A 184 8.99 10.59 -13.67
N ALA A 185 9.70 10.65 -12.55
CA ALA A 185 10.63 11.71 -12.22
C ALA A 185 12.01 11.07 -12.09
N ASP A 186 12.69 11.07 -13.22
CA ASP A 186 14.09 11.39 -13.44
C ASP A 186 15.17 10.83 -12.51
N LYS A 187 16.04 10.03 -13.14
CA LYS A 187 17.36 9.65 -12.67
C LYS A 187 18.32 10.82 -12.87
N ALA A 188 18.93 11.31 -11.79
CA ALA A 188 20.25 11.92 -11.87
C ALA A 188 21.09 11.58 -10.63
N LYS A 189 22.07 10.70 -10.84
CA LYS A 189 23.33 10.52 -10.09
C LYS A 189 24.42 10.42 -11.17
N PRO A 190 25.74 10.64 -10.92
CA PRO A 190 26.45 10.70 -9.63
C PRO A 190 27.49 11.86 -9.55
N ALA A 191 28.06 12.18 -8.38
CA ALA A 191 29.43 11.82 -7.91
C ALA A 191 29.77 12.88 -6.81
N ASP A 192 30.69 12.78 -5.86
CA ASP A 192 31.70 11.80 -5.43
C ASP A 192 32.01 12.11 -3.95
N LYS A 193 32.65 11.19 -3.22
CA LYS A 193 33.06 11.35 -1.82
C LYS A 193 34.49 11.87 -1.77
N ALA A 194 34.80 12.89 -0.95
CA ALA A 194 36.09 12.93 -0.24
C ALA A 194 36.15 13.99 0.89
N LYS A 195 36.41 13.46 2.09
CA LYS A 195 37.34 13.92 3.13
C LYS A 195 37.20 15.30 3.80
N ALA A 196 37.01 15.20 5.11
CA ALA A 196 37.45 16.12 6.15
C ALA A 196 38.95 16.45 6.09
N ALA A 197 39.31 17.70 6.39
CA ALA A 197 40.35 18.10 7.35
C ALA A 197 40.46 19.64 7.41
N ASP A 198 40.16 20.17 8.59
CA ASP A 198 40.85 21.24 9.31
C ASP A 198 41.90 22.10 8.56
N LYS A 199 41.71 23.44 8.56
CA LYS A 199 42.77 24.38 8.97
C LYS A 199 42.29 25.82 9.17
N VAL A 200 42.70 26.33 10.32
CA VAL A 200 42.71 27.70 10.83
C VAL A 200 43.67 28.61 10.04
N ALA A 201 43.27 29.86 9.77
CA ALA A 201 44.02 31.10 10.08
C ALA A 201 43.51 32.32 9.27
N PRO A 202 43.23 33.47 9.93
CA PRO A 202 42.94 34.75 9.29
C PRO A 202 44.19 35.65 9.22
N LYS A 203 44.32 36.50 8.18
CA LYS A 203 44.97 37.83 8.20
C LYS A 203 45.09 38.46 6.80
N GLU A 204 44.55 39.68 6.64
CA GLU A 204 45.18 40.90 6.07
C GLU A 204 44.12 42.01 6.20
N LYS A 205 44.26 42.99 7.10
CA LYS A 205 45.05 44.24 7.04
C LYS A 205 44.55 45.22 5.97
N GLU A 206 43.94 46.31 6.42
CA GLU A 206 44.30 47.65 5.95
C GLU A 206 44.11 48.64 7.10
N ALA A 207 45.10 49.52 7.25
CA ALA A 207 45.22 50.53 8.28
C ALA A 207 45.34 51.88 7.58
N VAL A 208 44.58 52.91 7.99
CA VAL A 208 45.02 54.30 7.83
C VAL A 208 44.52 55.13 9.02
N THR A 209 45.50 55.79 9.63
CA THR A 209 45.54 56.78 10.70
C THR A 209 44.78 58.07 10.43
N ALA A 210 44.25 58.72 11.50
CA ALA A 210 44.35 60.17 11.70
C ALA A 210 43.97 60.54 13.15
N GLU A 211 44.94 61.08 13.90
CA GLU A 211 44.76 61.85 15.13
C GLU A 211 44.14 63.23 14.84
N ALA A 212 43.25 63.69 15.72
CA ALA A 212 43.11 65.10 16.10
C ALA A 212 42.34 65.20 17.43
N ASN A 213 43.05 65.58 18.49
CA ASN A 213 42.54 66.21 19.73
C ASN A 213 42.21 67.71 19.42
N PRO A 214 41.69 68.59 20.31
CA PRO A 214 41.52 68.46 21.77
C PRO A 214 40.26 69.12 22.40
N ALA A 215 40.20 69.02 23.75
CA ALA A 215 39.49 69.87 24.74
C ALA A 215 37.94 69.77 24.75
N ASP A 216 37.20 69.77 25.87
CA ASP A 216 37.29 70.58 27.09
C ASP A 216 36.28 70.05 28.17
N GLU A 217 36.31 70.64 29.38
CA GLU A 217 35.33 70.65 30.50
C GLU A 217 35.09 69.35 31.31
N ALA A 218 35.55 69.24 32.57
CA ALA A 218 35.12 69.89 33.84
C ALA A 218 34.26 68.91 34.67
N ALA A 219 34.83 68.36 35.76
CA ALA A 219 34.65 68.81 37.15
C ALA A 219 33.27 68.45 37.73
N GLU A 220 33.19 67.36 38.50
CA GLU A 220 33.05 67.34 39.97
C GLU A 220 33.16 65.89 40.49
#